data_AF-A0A8C9CSD9-F1
#
_entry.id   AF-A0A8C9CSD9-F1
#
_cell.length_a   1.000
_cell.length_b   1.000
_cell.length_c   1.000
_cell.angle_alpha   90.00
_cell.angle_beta   90.00
_cell.angle_gamma   90.00
#
_symmetry.space_group_name_H-M   'P 1'
#
loop_
_entity.id
_entity.type
_entity.pdbx_description
1 polymer ?
#
loop_
_entity_poly.entity_id
_entity_poly.type
_entity_poly.pdbx_seq_one_letter_code
_entity_poly.pdbx_strand_id
1 'polypeptide(L)'
;MVRFLSDPENPVCREMAVVLLANLAQGDSLAACATAAQKGSIGNLLGFLEDSLAATRFQQSQASLLHTQNPPLEPASVDVMRQAARALLALAKVDEKHSEFTLYESRLSDISVSPSRNSLVSQVICDVLFLIGQSGQPWDASLPVCACARVENLET
;
A
#
# COMPACT_ATOMS: atom_id res chain seq x y z
N MET A 1 -7.12 -2.13 -16.86
CA MET A 1 -7.29 -1.54 -15.52
C MET A 1 -6.04 -0.85 -15.02
N VAL A 2 -4.85 -1.48 -15.07
CA VAL A 2 -3.58 -0.89 -14.58
C VAL A 2 -3.25 0.49 -15.17
N ARG A 3 -3.64 0.78 -16.43
CA ARG A 3 -3.47 2.10 -17.06
C ARG A 3 -4.27 3.23 -16.37
N PHE A 4 -5.42 2.93 -15.78
CA PHE A 4 -6.24 3.90 -15.05
C PHE A 4 -5.66 4.22 -13.66
N LEU A 5 -4.78 3.37 -13.12
CA LEU A 5 -4.07 3.66 -11.87
C LEU A 5 -3.01 4.76 -12.04
N SER A 6 -2.51 4.93 -13.26
CA SER A 6 -1.49 5.91 -13.63
C SER A 6 -2.07 7.21 -14.18
N ASP A 7 -3.40 7.33 -14.28
CA ASP A 7 -4.05 8.50 -14.86
C ASP A 7 -4.30 9.56 -13.77
N PRO A 8 -3.56 10.69 -13.77
CA PRO A 8 -3.76 11.76 -12.78
C PRO A 8 -4.98 12.62 -13.09
N GLU A 9 -5.54 12.55 -14.32
CA GLU A 9 -6.62 13.44 -14.77
C GLU A 9 -7.97 13.08 -14.14
N ASN A 10 -8.12 11.87 -13.58
CA ASN A 10 -9.38 11.42 -13.00
C ASN A 10 -9.19 10.62 -11.69
N PRO A 11 -9.21 11.28 -10.52
CA PRO A 11 -9.01 10.62 -9.23
C PRO A 11 -10.10 9.57 -8.92
N VAL A 12 -11.35 9.80 -9.34
CA VAL A 12 -12.46 8.87 -9.09
C VAL A 12 -12.31 7.58 -9.91
N CYS A 13 -11.90 7.70 -11.17
CA CYS A 13 -11.59 6.53 -12.01
C CYS A 13 -10.40 5.74 -11.46
N ARG A 14 -9.39 6.45 -10.93
CA ARG A 14 -8.22 5.84 -10.28
C ARG A 14 -8.63 5.06 -9.04
N GLU A 15 -9.45 5.62 -8.17
CA GLU A 15 -9.98 4.94 -6.97
C GLU A 15 -10.84 3.74 -7.33
N MET A 16 -11.75 3.88 -8.29
CA MET A 16 -12.59 2.78 -8.77
C MET A 16 -11.73 1.64 -9.33
N ALA A 17 -10.66 1.95 -10.06
CA ALA A 17 -9.73 0.95 -10.55
C ALA A 17 -8.99 0.21 -9.41
N VAL A 18 -8.56 0.93 -8.37
CA VAL A 18 -7.96 0.33 -7.16
C VAL A 18 -8.94 -0.61 -6.47
N VAL A 19 -10.17 -0.16 -6.24
CA VAL A 19 -11.20 -0.95 -5.55
C VAL A 19 -11.53 -2.22 -6.32
N LEU A 20 -11.72 -2.12 -7.64
CA LEU A 20 -12.00 -3.26 -8.51
C LEU A 20 -10.83 -4.26 -8.52
N LEU A 21 -9.60 -3.77 -8.69
CA LEU A 21 -8.41 -4.63 -8.70
C LEU A 21 -8.21 -5.35 -7.38
N ALA A 22 -8.38 -4.66 -6.27
CA ALA A 22 -8.26 -5.25 -4.96
C ALA A 22 -9.34 -6.28 -4.67
N ASN A 23 -10.60 -6.02 -5.09
CA ASN A 23 -11.68 -7.00 -4.93
C ASN A 23 -11.44 -8.23 -5.81
N LEU A 24 -10.94 -8.04 -7.03
CA LEU A 24 -10.63 -9.12 -7.96
C LEU A 24 -9.46 -9.98 -7.44
N ALA A 25 -8.37 -9.36 -6.99
CA ALA A 25 -7.20 -10.06 -6.47
C ALA A 25 -7.46 -10.78 -5.14
N GLN A 26 -8.39 -10.26 -4.31
CA GLN A 26 -8.80 -10.93 -3.08
C GLN A 26 -9.78 -12.09 -3.31
N GLY A 27 -10.61 -12.01 -4.35
CA GLY A 27 -11.64 -13.01 -4.64
C GLY A 27 -11.14 -14.23 -5.40
N ASP A 28 -10.10 -14.09 -6.23
CA ASP A 28 -9.58 -15.17 -7.06
C ASP A 28 -8.05 -15.11 -7.17
N SER A 29 -7.38 -16.22 -6.82
CA SER A 29 -5.92 -16.35 -6.91
C SER A 29 -5.43 -16.29 -8.35
N LEU A 30 -6.20 -16.78 -9.34
CA LEU A 30 -5.84 -16.65 -10.76
C LEU A 30 -5.91 -15.20 -11.21
N ALA A 31 -6.89 -14.44 -10.71
CA ALA A 31 -7.00 -13.02 -11.01
C ALA A 31 -5.92 -12.19 -10.30
N ALA A 32 -5.51 -12.59 -9.10
CA ALA A 32 -4.34 -12.05 -8.43
C ALA A 32 -3.08 -12.30 -9.27
N CYS A 33 -2.84 -13.54 -9.73
CA CYS A 33 -1.73 -13.87 -10.61
C CYS A 33 -1.75 -13.08 -11.92
N ALA A 34 -2.92 -12.95 -12.58
CA ALA A 34 -3.05 -12.19 -13.83
C ALA A 34 -2.83 -10.67 -13.64
N THR A 35 -3.24 -10.13 -12.50
CA THR A 35 -2.98 -8.75 -12.11
C THR A 35 -1.50 -8.54 -11.79
N ALA A 36 -0.89 -9.50 -11.12
CA ALA A 36 0.54 -9.50 -10.83
C ALA A 36 1.34 -9.57 -12.14
N ALA A 37 0.94 -10.41 -13.09
CA ALA A 37 1.56 -10.57 -14.40
C ALA A 37 1.58 -9.28 -15.23
N GLN A 38 0.67 -8.33 -14.99
CA GLN A 38 0.72 -7.02 -15.64
C GLN A 38 1.89 -6.17 -15.11
N LYS A 39 2.82 -5.85 -16.01
CA LYS A 39 3.99 -5.01 -15.73
C LYS A 39 3.55 -3.64 -15.16
N GLY A 40 4.08 -3.29 -14.00
CA GLY A 40 3.82 -2.01 -13.33
C GLY A 40 2.57 -1.99 -12.43
N SER A 41 1.83 -3.10 -12.27
CA SER A 41 0.68 -3.16 -11.35
C SER A 41 1.06 -2.87 -9.89
N ILE A 42 2.13 -3.49 -9.40
CA ILE A 42 2.69 -3.28 -8.05
C ILE A 42 3.13 -1.82 -7.88
N GLY A 43 3.95 -1.30 -8.81
CA GLY A 43 4.44 0.07 -8.76
C GLY A 43 3.33 1.13 -8.83
N ASN A 44 2.26 0.88 -9.57
CA ASN A 44 1.11 1.77 -9.66
C ASN A 44 0.27 1.78 -8.37
N LEU A 45 0.05 0.62 -7.74
CA LEU A 45 -0.62 0.53 -6.44
C LEU A 45 0.22 1.19 -5.32
N LEU A 46 1.53 1.03 -5.38
CA LEU A 46 2.45 1.66 -4.45
C LEU A 46 2.48 3.18 -4.62
N GLY A 47 2.55 3.67 -5.86
CA GLY A 47 2.44 5.10 -6.17
C GLY A 47 1.11 5.68 -5.70
N PHE A 48 0.00 4.95 -5.85
CA PHE A 48 -1.30 5.35 -5.30
C PHE A 48 -1.25 5.54 -3.77
N LEU A 49 -0.61 4.62 -3.04
CA LEU A 49 -0.46 4.76 -1.60
C LEU A 49 0.41 5.95 -1.21
N GLU A 50 1.54 6.15 -1.89
CA GLU A 50 2.44 7.28 -1.64
C GLU A 50 1.75 8.63 -1.89
N ASP A 51 1.07 8.76 -3.02
CA ASP A 51 0.31 9.96 -3.38
C ASP A 51 -0.80 10.25 -2.35
N SER A 52 -1.54 9.21 -1.95
CA SER A 52 -2.62 9.33 -0.96
C SER A 52 -2.10 9.72 0.42
N LEU A 53 -0.94 9.18 0.81
CA LEU A 53 -0.26 9.55 2.06
C LEU A 53 0.32 10.97 1.99
N ALA A 54 0.83 11.41 0.84
CA ALA A 54 1.29 12.78 0.64
C ALA A 54 0.12 13.78 0.73
N ALA A 55 -1.01 13.46 0.11
CA ALA A 55 -2.24 14.24 0.20
C ALA A 55 -2.76 14.32 1.65
N THR A 56 -2.80 13.19 2.37
CA THR A 56 -3.21 13.14 3.78
C THR A 56 -2.29 13.99 4.66
N ARG A 57 -0.96 13.92 4.47
CA ARG A 57 0.00 14.74 5.22
C ARG A 57 -0.18 16.23 4.93
N PHE A 58 -0.38 16.58 3.66
CA PHE A 58 -0.62 17.96 3.26
C PHE A 58 -1.88 18.52 3.93
N GLN A 59 -2.97 17.74 3.97
CA GLN A 59 -4.19 18.11 4.67
C GLN A 59 -4.02 18.19 6.19
N GLN A 60 -3.35 17.23 6.83
CA GLN A 60 -3.08 17.29 8.27
C GLN A 60 -2.24 18.52 8.64
N SER A 61 -1.24 18.85 7.84
CA SER A 61 -0.41 20.05 8.01
C SER A 61 -1.26 21.32 7.83
N GLN A 62 -2.13 21.35 6.82
CA GLN A 62 -2.99 22.50 6.55
C GLN A 62 -4.10 22.67 7.62
N ALA A 63 -4.70 21.58 8.09
CA ALA A 63 -5.69 21.56 9.17
C ALA A 63 -5.09 22.00 10.51
N SER A 64 -3.80 21.69 10.75
CA SER A 64 -3.08 22.16 11.94
C SER A 64 -2.78 23.67 11.88
N LEU A 65 -2.67 24.25 10.69
CA LEU A 65 -2.33 25.67 10.49
C LEU A 65 -3.57 26.56 10.31
N LEU A 66 -4.68 26.02 9.78
CA LEU A 66 -5.90 26.77 9.48
C LEU A 66 -7.10 26.02 10.08
N HIS A 67 -7.56 26.46 11.25
CA HIS A 67 -8.86 26.07 11.82
C HIS A 67 -10.06 26.63 11.01
N THR A 68 -9.84 26.97 9.74
CA THR A 68 -10.78 27.69 8.89
C THR A 68 -11.37 26.74 7.87
N GLN A 69 -12.70 26.64 7.92
CA GLN A 69 -13.60 25.80 7.13
C GLN A 69 -13.43 25.94 5.60
N ASN A 70 -12.36 25.37 5.03
CA ASN A 70 -12.27 25.18 3.58
C ASN A 70 -12.99 23.88 3.20
N PRO A 71 -13.77 23.84 2.11
CA PRO A 71 -14.50 22.65 1.70
C PRO A 71 -13.51 21.50 1.46
N PRO A 72 -13.79 20.27 1.94
CA PRO A 72 -12.85 19.17 1.84
C PRO A 72 -12.59 18.84 0.38
N LEU A 73 -11.34 19.00 -0.06
CA LEU A 73 -10.80 18.20 -1.14
C LEU A 73 -10.82 16.78 -0.58
N GLU A 74 -11.83 15.96 -0.91
CA GLU A 74 -11.94 14.61 -0.33
C GLU A 74 -10.64 13.85 -0.63
N PRO A 75 -9.78 13.61 0.37
CA PRO A 75 -8.64 12.73 0.15
C PRO A 75 -9.18 11.35 -0.20
N ALA A 76 -8.39 10.56 -0.94
CA ALA A 76 -8.72 9.16 -1.13
C ALA A 76 -9.06 8.54 0.23
N SER A 77 -10.28 7.99 0.33
CA SER A 77 -10.76 7.48 1.61
C SER A 77 -9.76 6.47 2.16
N VAL A 78 -9.58 6.47 3.48
CA VAL A 78 -8.73 5.51 4.20
C VAL A 78 -9.04 4.07 3.76
N ASP A 79 -10.30 3.78 3.43
CA ASP A 79 -10.72 2.49 2.92
C ASP A 79 -10.11 2.17 1.55
N VAL A 80 -9.97 3.14 0.65
CA VAL A 80 -9.33 2.94 -0.67
C VAL A 80 -7.83 2.69 -0.51
N MET A 81 -7.16 3.40 0.40
CA MET A 81 -5.76 3.10 0.75
C MET A 81 -5.60 1.69 1.32
N ARG A 82 -6.49 1.28 2.24
CA ARG A 82 -6.49 -0.10 2.77
C ARG A 82 -6.70 -1.13 1.67
N GLN A 83 -7.60 -0.83 0.75
CA GLN A 83 -7.94 -1.70 -0.38
C GLN A 83 -6.75 -1.84 -1.35
N ALA A 84 -5.99 -0.76 -1.61
CA ALA A 84 -4.73 -0.83 -2.35
C ALA A 84 -3.67 -1.68 -1.64
N ALA A 85 -3.51 -1.52 -0.33
CA ALA A 85 -2.57 -2.33 0.47
C ALA A 85 -2.96 -3.82 0.46
N ARG A 86 -4.26 -4.13 0.53
CA ARG A 86 -4.77 -5.51 0.43
C ARG A 86 -4.56 -6.11 -0.96
N ALA A 87 -4.66 -5.30 -2.01
CA ALA A 87 -4.28 -5.74 -3.35
C ALA A 87 -2.79 -6.12 -3.38
N LEU A 88 -1.90 -5.28 -2.85
CA LEU A 88 -0.47 -5.60 -2.73
C LEU A 88 -0.24 -6.89 -1.95
N LEU A 89 -0.97 -7.12 -0.86
CA LEU A 89 -0.91 -8.37 -0.09
C LEU A 89 -1.33 -9.59 -0.91
N ALA A 90 -2.41 -9.50 -1.69
CA ALA A 90 -2.83 -10.58 -2.58
C ALA A 90 -1.79 -10.87 -3.67
N LEU A 91 -1.12 -9.84 -4.20
CA LEU A 91 -0.04 -9.99 -5.18
C LEU A 91 1.23 -10.57 -4.55
N ALA A 92 1.55 -10.20 -3.30
CA ALA A 92 2.72 -10.71 -2.57
C ALA A 92 2.56 -12.18 -2.11
N LYS A 93 1.35 -12.74 -2.18
CA LYS A 93 1.11 -14.18 -1.98
C LYS A 93 1.41 -15.02 -3.24
N VAL A 94 1.68 -14.38 -4.38
CA VAL A 94 2.00 -15.06 -5.63
C VAL A 94 3.53 -15.20 -5.71
N ASP A 95 4.04 -16.40 -5.41
CA ASP A 95 5.48 -16.73 -5.34
C ASP A 95 6.29 -16.24 -6.56
N GLU A 96 5.69 -16.23 -7.75
CA GLU A 96 6.32 -15.78 -9.00
C GLU A 96 6.75 -14.29 -9.00
N LYS A 97 6.28 -13.48 -8.05
CA LYS A 97 6.44 -12.01 -8.07
C LYS A 97 7.36 -11.46 -6.99
N HIS A 98 7.93 -12.32 -6.15
CA HIS A 98 8.77 -11.88 -5.04
C HIS A 98 10.01 -11.11 -5.52
N SER A 99 10.57 -11.47 -6.67
CA SER A 99 11.68 -10.74 -7.31
C SER A 99 11.31 -9.34 -7.79
N GLU A 100 10.06 -9.13 -8.24
CA GLU A 100 9.56 -7.78 -8.59
C GLU A 100 9.30 -6.95 -7.33
N PHE A 101 8.84 -7.58 -6.25
CA PHE A 101 8.62 -6.93 -4.96
C PHE A 101 9.92 -6.48 -4.28
N THR A 102 11.04 -7.20 -4.45
CA THR A 102 12.36 -6.78 -3.94
C THR A 102 12.77 -5.40 -4.43
N LEU A 103 12.39 -5.01 -5.65
CA LEU A 103 12.66 -3.67 -6.20
C LEU A 103 11.93 -2.54 -5.45
N TYR A 104 10.85 -2.88 -4.74
CA TYR A 104 9.98 -1.94 -4.03
C TYR A 104 10.11 -2.04 -2.50
N GLU A 105 10.95 -2.94 -1.98
CA GLU A 105 11.13 -3.19 -0.54
C GLU A 105 11.45 -1.92 0.24
N SER A 106 12.41 -1.12 -0.25
CA SER A 106 12.79 0.15 0.38
C SER A 106 11.60 1.11 0.53
N ARG A 107 10.79 1.23 -0.53
CA ARG A 107 9.59 2.10 -0.54
C ARG A 107 8.48 1.57 0.35
N LEU A 108 8.25 0.26 0.36
CA LEU A 108 7.31 -0.39 1.27
C LEU A 108 7.73 -0.18 2.73
N SER A 109 9.03 -0.22 3.02
CA SER A 109 9.58 0.08 4.35
C SER A 109 9.39 1.55 4.74
N ASP A 110 9.60 2.50 3.83
CA ASP A 110 9.34 3.93 4.09
C ASP A 110 7.85 4.21 4.38
N ILE A 111 6.97 3.51 3.66
CA ILE A 111 5.53 3.47 3.94
C ILE A 111 5.25 2.70 5.23
N SER A 112 6.10 1.78 5.68
CA SER A 112 5.94 1.06 6.95
C SER A 112 6.36 1.87 8.19
N VAL A 113 7.21 2.89 8.04
CA VAL A 113 7.82 3.61 9.18
C VAL A 113 7.23 5.02 9.35
N SER A 114 6.44 5.49 8.39
CA SER A 114 5.92 6.86 8.43
C SER A 114 4.98 7.13 9.63
N PRO A 115 5.20 8.22 10.40
CA PRO A 115 4.46 8.52 11.64
C PRO A 115 3.03 9.06 11.45
N SER A 116 2.66 9.43 10.23
CA SER A 116 1.33 9.98 9.88
C SER A 116 0.33 8.90 9.41
N ARG A 117 0.58 7.64 9.71
CA ARG A 117 -0.13 6.52 9.08
C ARG A 117 -1.36 6.10 9.86
N ASN A 118 -2.38 5.73 9.10
CA ASN A 118 -3.47 4.92 9.62
C ASN A 118 -2.94 3.52 9.98
N SER A 119 -3.14 3.08 11.23
CA SER A 119 -2.63 1.79 11.73
C SER A 119 -3.02 0.61 10.84
N LEU A 120 -4.19 0.66 10.20
CA LEU A 120 -4.71 -0.42 9.37
C LEU A 120 -4.00 -0.54 8.02
N VAL A 121 -3.45 0.55 7.47
CA VAL A 121 -2.64 0.48 6.23
C VAL A 121 -1.23 0.01 6.57
N SER A 122 -0.70 0.43 7.73
CA SER A 122 0.60 -0.04 8.24
C SER A 122 0.67 -1.55 8.33
N GLN A 123 -0.32 -2.13 9.02
CA GLN A 123 -0.37 -3.54 9.32
C GLN A 123 -0.30 -4.39 8.03
N VAL A 124 -1.08 -4.01 7.02
CA VAL A 124 -1.11 -4.74 5.74
C VAL A 124 0.20 -4.62 4.97
N ILE A 125 0.90 -3.47 5.06
CA ILE A 125 2.23 -3.31 4.45
C ILE A 125 3.29 -4.12 5.18
N CYS A 126 3.22 -4.21 6.52
CA CYS A 126 4.07 -5.12 7.29
C CYS A 126 3.85 -6.58 6.87
N ASP A 127 2.59 -7.00 6.67
CA ASP A 127 2.27 -8.36 6.21
C ASP A 127 2.85 -8.64 4.82
N VAL A 128 2.81 -7.66 3.91
CA VAL A 128 3.45 -7.75 2.58
C VAL A 128 4.96 -7.95 2.72
N LEU A 129 5.63 -7.10 3.52
CA LEU A 129 7.07 -7.21 3.76
C LEU A 129 7.45 -8.57 4.39
N PHE A 130 6.61 -9.09 5.29
CA PHE A 130 6.81 -10.40 5.92
C PHE A 130 6.69 -11.55 4.91
N LEU A 131 5.73 -11.50 3.98
CA LEU A 131 5.60 -12.51 2.92
C LEU A 131 6.78 -12.49 1.95
N ILE A 132 7.25 -11.30 1.57
CA ILE A 132 8.44 -11.15 0.71
C ILE A 132 9.69 -11.68 1.43
N GLY A 133 9.83 -11.42 2.73
CA GLY A 133 10.96 -11.87 3.55
C GLY A 133 11.00 -13.38 3.81
N GLN A 134 9.86 -14.08 3.80
CA GLN A 134 9.81 -15.53 4.02
C GLN A 134 10.21 -16.36 2.80
N SER A 135 10.03 -15.84 1.58
CA SER A 135 10.32 -16.59 0.35
C SER A 135 11.80 -16.57 -0.05
N GLY A 136 12.61 -15.69 0.54
CA GLY A 136 13.97 -15.40 0.11
C GLY A 136 15.01 -15.58 1.20
N GLN A 137 15.49 -16.82 1.41
CA GLN A 137 16.66 -17.17 2.24
C GLN A 137 16.58 -16.77 3.74
N PRO A 138 17.39 -17.37 4.64
CA PRO A 138 17.30 -17.12 6.07
C PRO A 138 17.86 -15.74 6.41
N TRP A 139 16.99 -14.88 6.96
CA TRP A 139 17.22 -13.47 7.24
C TRP A 139 18.18 -13.24 8.41
N ASP A 140 19.11 -12.29 8.24
CA ASP A 140 19.87 -11.66 9.31
C ASP A 140 18.93 -10.74 10.09
N ALA A 141 18.82 -10.95 11.41
CA ALA A 141 17.82 -10.35 12.30
C ALA A 141 18.00 -8.83 12.58
N SER A 142 18.78 -8.12 11.75
CA SER A 142 19.17 -6.73 11.97
C SER A 142 18.29 -5.68 11.25
N LEU A 143 17.26 -6.09 10.50
CA LEU A 143 16.42 -5.15 9.75
C LEU A 143 15.28 -4.55 10.61
N PRO A 144 15.01 -3.23 10.49
CA PRO A 144 14.05 -2.48 11.32
C PRO A 144 12.58 -2.90 11.15
N VAL A 145 12.25 -3.67 10.11
CA VAL A 145 10.88 -4.16 9.84
C VAL A 145 10.40 -5.10 10.95
N CYS A 146 11.29 -5.92 11.53
CA CYS A 146 10.97 -6.76 12.69
C CYS A 146 10.72 -5.93 13.96
N ALA A 147 11.31 -4.73 14.08
CA ALA A 147 11.07 -3.86 15.23
C ALA A 147 9.63 -3.29 15.19
N CYS A 148 9.12 -2.90 14.02
CA CYS A 148 7.73 -2.45 13.87
C CYS A 148 6.72 -3.55 14.21
N ALA A 149 6.90 -4.77 13.65
CA ALA A 149 6.01 -5.90 13.96
C ALA A 149 6.06 -6.33 15.44
N ARG A 150 7.22 -6.14 16.10
CA ARG A 150 7.40 -6.48 17.52
C ARG A 150 6.87 -5.41 18.47
N VAL A 151 6.87 -4.14 18.08
CA VAL A 151 6.30 -3.05 18.88
C VAL A 151 4.77 -3.15 18.91
N GLU A 152 4.11 -3.51 17.80
CA GLU A 152 2.64 -3.70 17.77
C GLU A 152 2.14 -4.93 18.56
N ASN A 153 2.99 -5.93 18.84
CA ASN A 153 2.63 -7.10 19.65
C ASN A 153 2.85 -6.92 21.16
N LEU A 154 3.41 -5.79 21.60
CA LEU A 154 3.73 -5.54 23.02
C LEU A 154 2.73 -4.59 23.71
N GLU A 155 1.70 -4.13 23.00
CA GLU A 155 0.62 -3.28 23.53
C GLU A 155 -0.72 -4.04 23.74
N THR A 156 -0.68 -5.33 24.08
CA THR A 156 -1.87 -6.08 24.57
C THR A 156 -1.68 -6.60 25.98
#